data_AF-A0A495Z0C4-F1
#
_entry.id   AF-A0A495Z0C4-F1
#
_cell.length_a   1.000
_cell.length_b   1.000
_cell.length_c   1.000
_cell.angle_alpha   90.00
_cell.angle_beta   90.00
_cell.angle_gamma   90.00
#
_symmetry.space_group_name_H-M   'P 1'
#
loop_
_entity.id
_entity.type
_entity.pdbx_description
1 polymer ?
#
loop_
_entity_poly.entity_id
_entity_poly.type
_entity_poly.pdbx_seq_one_letter_code
_entity_poly.pdbx_strand_id
1 'polypeptide(L)'
;MRYKLSIIATPEPEGGFTITCKELPELITVGYSLDEAIENVKDAFMAVFEIYQDTGRTLPESIKISETTNPDEGSLIQLETLIPIQFEGLASVV
;
A
#
# COMPACT_ATOMS: atom_id res chain seq x y z
N MET A 1 -3.75 -11.67 11.85
CA MET A 1 -2.93 -10.46 12.07
C MET A 1 -3.32 -9.44 11.03
N ARG A 2 -3.76 -8.24 11.43
CA ARG A 2 -4.11 -7.16 10.49
C ARG A 2 -2.99 -6.14 10.43
N TYR A 3 -2.63 -5.75 9.21
CA TYR A 3 -1.60 -4.75 8.95
C TYR A 3 -2.22 -3.52 8.28
N LYS A 4 -1.84 -2.33 8.72
CA LYS A 4 -2.20 -1.05 8.10
C LYS A 4 -0.98 -0.50 7.36
N LEU A 5 -1.07 -0.43 6.04
CA LEU A 5 -0.01 0.16 5.22
C LEU A 5 -0.46 1.55 4.76
N SER A 6 0.37 2.56 5.02
CA SER A 6 0.16 3.91 4.47
C SER A 6 0.73 3.95 3.07
N ILE A 7 -0.15 3.69 2.11
CA ILE A 7 0.18 3.60 0.70
C ILE A 7 -0.08 4.95 0.02
N ILE A 8 0.88 5.39 -0.80
CA ILE A 8 0.79 6.60 -1.62
C ILE A 8 0.82 6.15 -3.07
N ALA A 9 -0.24 6.49 -3.80
CA ALA A 9 -0.33 6.28 -5.24
C ALA A 9 0.00 7.57 -5.98
N THR A 10 1.02 7.53 -6.82
CA THR A 10 1.47 8.66 -7.65
C THR A 10 1.19 8.33 -9.11
N PRO A 11 0.39 9.14 -9.82
CA PRO A 11 0.17 8.93 -11.25
C PRO A 11 1.44 9.24 -12.05
N GLU A 12 1.77 8.37 -13.00
CA GLU A 12 2.95 8.52 -13.85
C GLU A 12 2.59 9.15 -15.22
N PRO A 13 3.52 9.89 -15.85
CA PRO A 13 3.27 10.55 -17.14
C PRO A 13 3.04 9.58 -18.30
N GLU A 14 3.58 8.35 -18.22
CA GLU A 14 3.36 7.28 -19.20
C GLU A 14 2.04 6.53 -18.99
N GLY A 15 1.27 6.93 -17.97
CA GLY A 15 0.08 6.22 -17.52
C GLY A 15 0.38 5.21 -16.43
N GLY A 16 -0.62 4.91 -15.61
CA GLY A 16 -0.49 4.04 -14.42
C GLY A 16 -0.16 4.81 -13.14
N PHE A 17 0.07 4.03 -12.09
CA PHE A 17 0.29 4.52 -10.73
C PHE A 17 1.50 3.83 -10.11
N THR A 18 2.46 4.63 -9.67
CA THR A 18 3.53 4.19 -8.78
C THR A 18 3.00 4.19 -7.37
N ILE A 19 3.09 3.04 -6.72
CA ILE A 19 2.69 2.84 -5.35
C ILE A 19 3.92 2.75 -4.45
N THR A 20 3.92 3.56 -3.39
CA THR A 20 4.99 3.56 -2.38
C THR A 20 4.41 3.46 -0.98
N CYS A 21 5.16 2.83 -0.05
CA CYS A 21 4.78 2.76 1.35
C CYS A 21 5.70 3.59 2.23
N LYS A 22 5.14 4.44 3.10
CA LYS A 22 5.92 5.28 4.02
C LYS A 22 6.67 4.47 5.07
N GLU A 23 6.03 3.42 5.58
CA GLU A 23 6.58 2.59 6.65
C GLU A 23 7.54 1.52 6.12
N LEU A 24 7.35 1.10 4.88
CA LEU A 24 8.18 0.12 4.18
C LEU A 24 8.67 0.75 2.87
N PRO A 25 9.74 1.56 2.90
CA PRO A 25 10.29 2.18 1.69
C PRO A 25 10.82 1.14 0.69
N GLU A 26 11.04 -0.09 1.13
CA GLU A 26 11.39 -1.25 0.29
C GLU A 26 10.18 -1.77 -0.52
N LEU A 27 8.95 -1.43 -0.11
CA LEU A 27 7.72 -1.79 -0.80
C LEU A 27 7.37 -0.68 -1.80
N ILE A 28 7.78 -0.92 -3.04
CA ILE A 28 7.49 -0.08 -4.20
C ILE A 28 6.92 -0.98 -5.29
N THR A 29 5.80 -0.59 -5.88
CA THR A 29 5.21 -1.31 -7.00
C THR A 29 4.57 -0.36 -7.99
N VAL A 30 4.30 -0.84 -9.20
CA VAL A 30 3.64 -0.09 -10.26
C VAL A 30 2.44 -0.89 -10.76
N GLY A 31 1.39 -0.20 -11.18
CA GLY A 31 0.25 -0.84 -11.84
C GLY A 31 -0.42 0.13 -12.80
N TYR A 32 -0.96 -0.40 -13.90
CA TYR A 32 -1.63 0.44 -14.90
C TYR A 32 -2.98 0.98 -14.41
N SER A 33 -3.60 0.29 -13.45
CA SER A 33 -4.83 0.70 -12.78
C SER A 33 -4.68 0.60 -11.27
N LEU A 34 -5.52 1.34 -10.52
CA LEU A 34 -5.51 1.26 -9.04
C LEU A 34 -5.73 -0.16 -8.53
N ASP A 35 -6.63 -0.92 -9.16
CA ASP A 35 -6.93 -2.31 -8.79
C ASP A 35 -5.69 -3.21 -8.92
N GLU A 36 -5.07 -3.22 -10.11
CA GLU A 36 -3.81 -3.94 -10.37
C GLU A 36 -2.69 -3.50 -9.44
N ALA A 37 -2.55 -2.19 -9.23
CA ALA A 37 -1.55 -1.64 -8.34
C ALA A 37 -1.75 -2.13 -6.89
N ILE A 38 -2.99 -2.25 -6.42
CA ILE A 38 -3.33 -2.81 -5.10
C ILE A 38 -3.03 -4.31 -5.03
N GLU A 39 -3.32 -5.08 -6.07
CA GLU A 39 -2.95 -6.50 -6.12
C GLU A 39 -1.43 -6.66 -6.03
N ASN A 40 -0.68 -5.86 -6.78
CA ASN A 40 0.77 -5.87 -6.74
C ASN A 40 1.34 -5.43 -5.38
N VAL A 41 0.66 -4.53 -4.65
CA VAL A 41 1.05 -4.15 -3.28
C VAL A 41 0.95 -5.34 -2.33
N LYS A 42 -0.08 -6.17 -2.45
CA LYS A 42 -0.26 -7.34 -1.58
C LYS A 42 0.87 -8.34 -1.80
N ASP A 43 1.20 -8.61 -3.07
CA ASP A 43 2.28 -9.52 -3.44
C ASP A 43 3.65 -8.98 -2.98
N ALA A 44 3.92 -7.70 -3.25
CA ALA A 44 5.13 -7.03 -2.80
C ALA A 44 5.26 -7.02 -1.27
N PHE A 45 4.16 -6.81 -0.54
CA PHE A 45 4.16 -6.89 0.92
C PHE A 45 4.51 -8.30 1.42
N MET A 46 3.96 -9.35 0.80
CA MET A 46 4.32 -10.73 1.16
C MET A 46 5.80 -10.99 0.96
N ALA A 47 6.36 -10.58 -0.18
CA ALA A 47 7.79 -10.72 -0.45
C ALA A 47 8.65 -9.98 0.59
N VAL A 48 8.30 -8.73 0.92
CA VAL A 48 8.99 -7.96 1.97
C VAL A 48 8.85 -8.63 3.34
N PHE A 49 7.67 -9.17 3.65
CA PHE A 49 7.42 -9.88 4.91
C PHE A 49 8.27 -11.15 5.02
N GLU A 50 8.40 -11.92 3.94
CA GLU A 50 9.28 -13.08 3.88
C GLU A 50 10.75 -12.70 4.06
N ILE A 51 11.22 -11.64 3.39
CA ILE A 51 12.58 -11.11 3.56
C ILE A 51 12.83 -10.70 5.01
N TYR A 52 11.87 -10.03 5.65
CA TYR A 52 12.01 -9.62 7.05
C TYR A 52 12.10 -10.83 7.98
N GLN A 53 11.28 -11.86 7.76
CA GLN A 53 11.35 -13.10 8.53
C GLN A 53 12.69 -13.82 8.33
N ASP A 54 13.17 -13.94 7.10
CA ASP A 54 14.44 -14.62 6.76
C ASP A 54 15.66 -13.88 7.34
N THR A 55 15.63 -12.54 7.31
CA THR A 55 16.69 -11.69 7.87
C THR A 55 16.59 -11.49 9.38
N GLY A 56 15.57 -12.06 10.05
CA GLY A 56 15.32 -11.86 11.48
C GLY A 56 14.90 -10.43 11.85
N ARG A 57 14.44 -9.65 10.88
CA ARG A 57 13.91 -8.29 11.09
C ARG A 57 12.45 -8.35 11.48
N THR A 58 12.06 -7.49 12.41
CA THR A 58 10.66 -7.32 12.81
C THR A 58 10.02 -6.19 12.03
N LEU A 59 8.80 -6.41 11.55
CA LEU A 59 7.98 -5.33 10.99
C LEU A 59 7.77 -4.20 12.01
N PRO A 60 7.77 -2.93 11.56
CA PRO A 60 7.55 -1.78 12.43
C PRO A 60 6.18 -1.85 13.13
N GLU A 61 6.10 -1.36 14.36
CA GLU A 61 4.84 -1.41 15.12
C GLU A 61 3.77 -0.46 14.57
N SER A 62 4.16 0.62 13.90
CA SER A 62 3.25 1.55 13.23
C SER A 62 2.28 0.89 12.23
N ILE A 63 2.69 -0.24 11.64
CA ILE A 63 1.84 -0.98 10.69
C ILE A 63 1.06 -2.12 11.36
N LYS A 64 1.37 -2.47 12.62
CA LYS A 64 0.66 -3.52 13.35
C LYS A 64 -0.57 -2.92 14.00
N ILE A 65 -1.75 -3.40 13.62
CA ILE A 65 -2.98 -3.03 14.32
C ILE A 65 -3.11 -3.99 15.52
N SER A 66 -2.93 -3.47 16.74
CA SER A 66 -3.24 -4.23 17.94
C SER A 66 -4.76 -4.37 18.02
N GLU A 67 -5.25 -5.56 17.71
CA GLU A 67 -6.66 -5.94 17.78
C GLU A 67 -7.12 -5.99 19.24
N THR A 68 -7.47 -4.84 19.81
CA THR A 68 -8.47 -4.83 20.88
C THR A 68 -9.81 -4.81 20.17
N THR A 69 -10.39 -5.98 19.91
CA THR A 69 -11.84 -6.31 19.94
C THR A 69 -12.14 -7.50 19.01
N ASN A 70 -12.52 -8.60 19.65
CA ASN A 70 -13.26 -9.79 19.20
C ASN A 70 -12.61 -10.76 18.17
N PRO A 71 -12.51 -12.06 18.52
CA PRO A 71 -11.83 -13.12 17.75
C PRO A 71 -12.64 -13.71 16.58
N ASP A 72 -13.64 -13.00 16.08
CA ASP A 72 -14.57 -13.52 15.08
C ASP A 72 -14.31 -12.76 13.76
N GLU A 73 -14.14 -13.52 12.68
CA GLU A 73 -14.07 -13.04 11.29
C GLU A 73 -12.68 -12.71 10.71
N GLY A 74 -12.14 -13.71 10.02
CA GLY A 74 -11.55 -13.59 8.68
C GLY A 74 -10.46 -12.53 8.51
N SER A 75 -9.22 -13.00 8.32
CA SER A 75 -8.04 -12.19 8.01
C SER A 75 -8.23 -11.35 6.75
N LEU A 76 -8.74 -10.12 6.92
CA LEU A 76 -8.86 -9.11 5.87
C LEU A 76 -7.81 -8.02 6.11
N ILE A 77 -6.84 -7.91 5.21
CA ILE A 77 -5.91 -6.77 5.15
C ILE A 77 -6.74 -5.56 4.70
N GLN A 78 -6.96 -4.59 5.58
CA GLN A 78 -7.63 -3.33 5.23
C GLN A 78 -6.59 -2.33 4.71
N LEU A 79 -6.49 -2.21 3.38
CA LEU A 79 -5.77 -1.11 2.73
C LEU A 79 -6.64 0.14 2.80
N GLU A 80 -6.34 1.05 3.71
CA GLU A 80 -6.93 2.40 3.73
C GLU A 80 -6.18 3.24 2.69
N THR A 81 -6.66 3.21 1.45
CA THR A 81 -6.13 4.03 0.35
C THR A 81 -6.46 5.50 0.60
N LEU A 82 -5.49 6.28 1.08
CA LEU A 82 -5.59 7.74 1.09
C LEU A 82 -5.20 8.23 -0.30
N ILE A 83 -6.19 8.42 -1.18
CA ILE A 83 -6.00 9.05 -2.49
C ILE A 83 -6.22 10.55 -2.32
N PRO A 84 -5.18 11.41 -2.25
CA PRO A 84 -5.38 12.83 -2.46
C PRO A 84 -5.66 13.04 -3.96
N ILE A 85 -6.92 12.96 -4.36
CA ILE A 85 -7.36 13.48 -5.66
C ILE A 85 -7.31 15.01 -5.60
N GLN A 86 -6.12 15.57 -5.83
CA GLN A 86 -5.96 17.00 -6.09
C GLN A 86 -6.33 17.24 -7.56
N PHE A 87 -7.62 17.42 -7.83
CA PHE A 87 -8.08 18.06 -9.07
C PHE A 87 -7.74 19.55 -8.97
N GLU A 88 -6.49 19.91 -9.26
CA GLU A 88 -6.18 21.28 -9.67
C GLU A 88 -6.53 21.41 -11.15
N GLY A 89 -7.42 22.36 -11.45
CA GLY A 89 -7.88 22.67 -12.80
C GLY A 89 -6.74 23.08 -13.74
N LEU A 90 -6.97 23.36 -15.02
CA LEU A 90 -8.12 23.97 -15.64
C LEU A 90 -8.14 23.60 -17.12
N ALA A 91 -9.33 23.78 -17.70
CA ALA A 91 -9.56 23.91 -19.12
C ALA A 91 -8.53 24.80 -19.84
N SER A 92 -8.42 24.52 -21.15
CA SER A 92 -8.06 25.46 -22.22
C SER A 92 -6.59 25.70 -22.50
N VAL A 93 -6.05 24.97 -23.50
CA VAL A 93 -5.16 25.56 -24.53
C VAL A 93 -5.39 24.85 -25.87
N VAL A 94 -6.04 25.60 -26.78
CA VAL A 94 -6.07 25.52 -28.27
C VAL A 94 -6.70 24.31 -28.94
#